data_AF-A0AAW6KK06-F1
#
_entry.id   AF-A0AAW6KK06-F1
#
_cell.length_a   1.000
_cell.length_b   1.000
_cell.length_c   1.000
_cell.angle_alpha   90.00
_cell.angle_beta   90.00
_cell.angle_gamma   90.00
#
_symmetry.space_group_name_H-M   'P 1'
#
loop_
_entity.id
_entity.type
_entity.pdbx_description
1 polymer ?
#
loop_
_entity_poly.entity_id
_entity_poly.type
_entity_poly.pdbx_seq_one_letter_code
_entity_poly.pdbx_strand_id
1 'polypeptide(L)'
;NTFIPSGSGQAATTMPLMAPLADLLGFERQIAVFAYQYGDGITNSIIPTSGVLMASLSIAGVTYERWVKFVWKLVAGWIFIGAAAIVIAMIIGIK
;
A
#
# COMPACT_ATOMS: atom_id res chain seq x y z
N ASN A 1 -2.55 6.40 -3.23
CA ASN A 1 -1.78 7.03 -2.14
C ASN A 1 -1.09 8.35 -2.52
N THR A 2 -1.14 8.81 -3.77
CA THR A 2 -0.57 10.12 -4.15
C THR A 2 -1.47 11.32 -3.82
N PHE A 3 -2.79 11.16 -3.90
CA PHE A 3 -3.77 12.26 -3.72
C PHE A 3 -4.52 12.24 -2.37
N ILE A 4 -4.64 11.07 -1.74
CA ILE A 4 -5.24 10.92 -0.41
C ILE A 4 -4.20 10.23 0.47
N PRO A 5 -3.35 10.98 1.20
CA PRO A 5 -2.27 10.42 2.01
C PRO A 5 -2.75 9.81 3.34
N SER A 6 -4.02 9.98 3.68
CA SER A 6 -4.63 9.35 4.86
C SER A 6 -5.12 7.94 4.51
N GLY A 7 -4.53 6.92 5.14
CA GLY A 7 -4.93 5.53 4.95
C GLY A 7 -6.38 5.23 5.36
N SER A 8 -6.97 5.96 6.31
CA SER A 8 -8.39 5.79 6.64
C SER A 8 -9.30 6.51 5.65
N GLY A 9 -8.92 7.72 5.19
CA GLY A 9 -9.67 8.48 4.20
C GLY A 9 -9.65 7.85 2.81
N GLN A 10 -8.50 7.27 2.43
CA GLN A 10 -8.37 6.53 1.18
C GLN A 10 -9.20 5.24 1.25
N ALA A 11 -9.16 4.48 2.35
CA ALA A 11 -9.99 3.29 2.52
C ALA A 11 -11.49 3.63 2.44
N ALA A 12 -11.94 4.68 3.13
CA ALA A 12 -13.34 5.11 3.13
C ALA A 12 -13.87 5.47 1.74
N THR A 13 -13.00 5.94 0.84
CA THR A 13 -13.37 6.32 -0.53
C THR A 13 -13.22 5.17 -1.52
N THR A 14 -12.20 4.33 -1.39
CA THR A 14 -11.91 3.27 -2.36
C THR A 14 -12.61 1.94 -2.05
N MET A 15 -12.80 1.59 -0.78
CA MET A 15 -13.37 0.30 -0.38
C MET A 15 -14.81 0.07 -0.82
N PRO A 16 -15.72 1.07 -0.80
CA PRO A 16 -17.07 0.92 -1.35
C PRO A 16 -17.09 0.57 -2.84
N LEU A 17 -16.04 0.90 -3.59
CA LEU A 17 -15.88 0.53 -5.00
C LEU A 17 -15.18 -0.81 -5.17
N MET A 18 -14.17 -1.09 -4.35
CA MET A 18 -13.40 -2.34 -4.41
C MET A 18 -14.22 -3.56 -3.97
N ALA A 19 -15.12 -3.41 -3.00
CA ALA A 19 -15.97 -4.49 -2.52
C ALA A 19 -16.89 -5.08 -3.62
N PRO A 20 -17.71 -4.29 -4.35
CA PRO A 20 -18.53 -4.84 -5.43
C PRO A 20 -17.70 -5.34 -6.61
N LEU A 21 -16.52 -4.76 -6.87
CA LEU A 21 -15.60 -5.28 -7.89
C LEU A 21 -15.05 -6.67 -7.51
N ALA A 22 -14.71 -6.89 -6.24
CA ALA A 22 -14.30 -8.19 -5.75
C ALA A 22 -15.42 -9.22 -5.93
N ASP A 23 -16.65 -8.86 -5.53
CA ASP A 23 -17.82 -9.73 -5.69
C ASP A 23 -18.09 -10.08 -7.17
N LEU A 24 -17.97 -9.11 -8.08
CA LEU A 24 -18.15 -9.32 -9.53
C LEU A 24 -17.10 -10.26 -10.14
N LEU A 25 -15.87 -10.22 -9.64
CA LEU A 25 -14.77 -11.08 -10.10
C LEU A 25 -14.75 -12.44 -9.40
N GLY A 26 -15.68 -12.68 -8.45
CA GLY A 26 -15.73 -13.91 -7.66
C GLY A 26 -14.62 -14.01 -6.62
N PHE A 27 -14.00 -12.89 -6.24
CA PHE A 27 -12.99 -12.82 -5.19
C PHE A 27 -13.62 -12.44 -3.86
N GLU A 28 -13.08 -12.99 -2.76
CA GLU A 28 -13.48 -12.55 -1.44
C GLU A 28 -13.09 -11.09 -1.21
N ARG A 29 -13.97 -10.34 -0.52
CA ARG A 29 -13.72 -8.94 -0.16
C ARG A 29 -12.45 -8.76 0.69
N GLN A 30 -12.03 -9.74 1.49
CA GLN A 30 -10.77 -9.68 2.24
C GLN A 30 -9.54 -9.58 1.33
N ILE A 31 -9.57 -10.17 0.14
CA ILE A 31 -8.48 -10.03 -0.84
C ILE A 31 -8.33 -8.57 -1.27
N ALA A 32 -9.46 -7.87 -1.47
CA ALA A 32 -9.44 -6.43 -1.76
C ALA A 32 -8.88 -5.61 -0.58
N VAL A 33 -9.16 -6.02 0.66
CA VAL A 33 -8.59 -5.42 1.87
C VAL A 33 -7.07 -5.63 1.95
N PHE A 34 -6.58 -6.84 1.69
CA PHE A 34 -5.15 -7.11 1.66
C PHE A 34 -4.44 -6.34 0.54
N ALA A 35 -5.04 -6.27 -0.64
CA ALA A 35 -4.52 -5.48 -1.76
C ALA A 35 -4.41 -4.00 -1.37
N TYR A 36 -5.43 -3.46 -0.72
CA TYR A 36 -5.41 -2.11 -0.20
C TYR A 36 -4.30 -1.90 0.83
N GLN A 37 -4.23 -2.77 1.84
CA GLN A 37 -3.36 -2.60 3.00
C GLN A 37 -1.87 -2.75 2.64
N TYR A 38 -1.52 -3.73 1.79
CA TYR A 38 -0.16 -3.87 1.28
C TYR A 38 0.21 -2.70 0.37
N GLY A 39 -0.68 -2.28 -0.53
CA GLY A 39 -0.46 -1.13 -1.40
C GLY A 39 -0.21 0.16 -0.62
N ASP A 40 -1.07 0.47 0.36
CA ASP A 40 -0.98 1.67 1.18
C ASP A 40 0.28 1.67 2.06
N GLY A 41 0.49 0.59 2.83
CA GLY A 41 1.61 0.48 3.76
C GLY A 41 2.98 0.57 3.07
N ILE A 42 3.15 -0.09 1.93
CA ILE A 42 4.42 -0.09 1.20
C ILE A 42 4.68 1.29 0.58
N THR A 43 3.66 1.89 -0.05
CA THR A 43 3.83 3.16 -0.77
C THR A 43 4.06 4.36 0.17
N ASN A 44 3.56 4.30 1.41
CA ASN A 44 3.83 5.31 2.45
C ASN A 44 5.32 5.48 2.78
N SER A 45 6.17 4.50 2.43
CA SER A 45 7.63 4.55 2.62
C SER A 45 8.38 5.33 1.53
N ILE A 46 7.72 5.64 0.42
CA ILE A 46 8.32 6.36 -0.72
C ILE A 46 7.58 7.63 -1.08
N ILE A 47 6.28 7.74 -0.88
CA ILE A 47 5.52 8.86 -1.42
C ILE A 47 5.83 10.16 -0.64
N PRO A 48 6.16 11.27 -1.34
CA PRO A 48 6.55 12.53 -0.69
C PRO A 48 5.39 13.25 -0.02
N THR A 49 4.14 12.87 -0.33
CA THR A 49 2.93 13.39 0.34
C THR A 49 2.64 12.70 1.67
N SER A 50 3.41 11.67 2.05
CA SER A 50 3.34 11.05 3.38
C SER A 50 3.94 11.99 4.44
N GLY A 51 3.08 12.61 5.24
CA GLY A 51 3.50 13.52 6.30
C GLY A 51 4.41 12.86 7.34
N VAL A 52 4.16 11.58 7.67
CA VAL A 52 4.99 10.80 8.61
C VAL A 52 6.39 10.57 8.05
N LEU A 53 6.50 10.24 6.76
CA LEU A 53 7.79 10.07 6.09
C LEU A 53 8.57 11.39 6.08
N MET A 54 7.93 12.49 5.67
CA MET A 54 8.60 13.78 5.58
C MET A 54 9.02 14.31 6.96
N ALA A 55 8.22 14.08 8.01
CA ALA A 55 8.56 14.44 9.38
C ALA A 55 9.71 13.60 9.94
N SER A 56 9.73 12.29 9.67
CA SER A 56 10.83 11.42 10.10
C SER A 56 12.14 11.76 9.39
N LEU A 57 12.09 12.07 8.10
CA LEU A 57 13.25 12.52 7.32
C LEU A 57 13.79 13.87 7.80
N SER A 58 12.92 14.81 8.16
CA SER A 58 13.34 16.11 8.69
C SER A 58 14.04 15.99 10.05
N ILE A 59 13.52 15.15 10.95
CA ILE A 59 14.15 14.87 12.25
C ILE A 59 15.51 14.17 12.06
N ALA A 60 15.60 13.25 11.11
CA ALA A 60 16.84 12.52 10.80
C ALA A 60 17.87 13.34 10.00
N GLY A 61 17.51 14.53 9.50
CA GLY A 61 18.38 15.36 8.65
C GLY A 61 18.69 14.73 7.28
N VAL A 62 17.82 13.84 6.78
CA VAL A 62 18.02 13.12 5.51
C VAL A 62 17.15 13.75 4.42
N THR A 63 17.74 14.06 3.27
CA THR A 63 16.97 14.54 2.12
C THR A 63 16.13 13.42 1.51
N TYR A 64 14.93 13.76 1.04
CA TYR A 64 14.01 12.80 0.41
C TYR A 64 14.66 12.02 -0.75
N GLU A 65 15.43 12.69 -1.62
CA GLU A 65 16.12 12.01 -2.72
C GLU A 65 17.12 10.94 -2.25
N ARG A 66 17.83 11.22 -1.15
CA ARG A 66 18.78 10.28 -0.56
C ARG A 66 18.05 9.08 0.04
N TRP A 67 16.92 9.33 0.69
CA TRP A 67 16.04 8.28 1.20
C TRP A 67 15.50 7.38 0.10
N VAL A 68 14.95 7.96 -0.98
CA VAL A 68 14.42 7.18 -2.11
C VAL A 68 15.51 6.32 -2.75
N LYS A 69 16.71 6.88 -2.97
CA LYS A 69 17.88 6.13 -3.49
C LYS A 69 18.31 4.99 -2.57
N PHE A 70 18.06 5.10 -1.27
CA PHE A 70 18.33 4.04 -0.30
C PHE A 70 17.23 2.96 -0.32
N VAL A 71 15.96 3.35 -0.30
CA VAL A 71 14.84 2.43 -0.03
C VAL A 71 14.21 1.81 -1.28
N TRP A 72 14.46 2.34 -2.49
CA TRP A 72 13.72 1.91 -3.70
C TRP A 72 13.83 0.41 -4.02
N LYS A 73 15.01 -0.21 -3.83
CA LYS A 73 15.19 -1.66 -4.05
C LYS A 73 14.39 -2.47 -3.04
N LEU A 74 14.35 -1.99 -1.79
CA LEU A 74 13.61 -2.63 -0.71
C LEU A 74 12.11 -2.54 -0.96
N VAL A 75 11.61 -1.36 -1.37
CA VAL A 75 10.20 -1.16 -1.73
C VAL A 75 9.81 -2.04 -2.93
N ALA A 76 10.65 -2.13 -3.96
CA ALA A 76 10.40 -3.05 -5.07
C ALA A 76 10.29 -4.51 -4.60
N GLY A 77 11.17 -4.94 -3.68
CA GLY A 77 11.09 -6.25 -3.04
C GLY A 77 9.79 -6.46 -2.25
N TRP A 78 9.38 -5.46 -1.46
CA TRP A 78 8.12 -5.52 -0.71
C TRP A 78 6.88 -5.57 -1.60
N ILE A 79 6.87 -4.83 -2.72
CA ILE A 79 5.79 -4.90 -3.72
C ILE A 79 5.69 -6.33 -4.26
N PHE A 80 6.82 -6.96 -4.59
CA PHE A 80 6.84 -8.32 -5.09
C PHE A 80 6.32 -9.32 -4.05
N ILE A 81 6.78 -9.21 -2.80
CA ILE A 81 6.34 -10.07 -1.69
C ILE A 81 4.84 -9.87 -1.42
N GLY A 82 4.36 -8.63 -1.37
CA GLY A 82 2.95 -8.31 -1.16
C GLY A 82 2.06 -8.84 -2.28
N ALA A 83 2.49 -8.69 -3.53
CA ALA A 83 1.77 -9.25 -4.68
C ALA A 83 1.72 -10.80 -4.62
N ALA A 84 2.84 -11.45 -4.31
CA ALA A 84 2.88 -12.90 -4.14
C ALA A 84 1.98 -13.36 -2.99
N ALA A 85 1.97 -12.65 -1.86
CA ALA A 85 1.11 -12.96 -0.72
C ALA A 85 -0.38 -12.86 -1.08
N ILE A 86 -0.79 -11.85 -1.86
CA ILE A 86 -2.17 -11.71 -2.35
C ILE A 86 -2.52 -12.90 -3.26
N VAL A 87 -1.67 -13.24 -4.22
CA VAL A 87 -1.91 -14.39 -5.12
C VAL A 87 -2.04 -15.69 -4.34
N ILE A 88 -1.18 -15.91 -3.34
CA ILE A 88 -1.26 -17.08 -2.46
C ILE A 88 -2.57 -17.07 -1.66
N ALA A 89 -2.97 -15.92 -1.09
CA ALA A 89 -4.23 -15.78 -0.36
C ALA A 89 -5.45 -16.09 -1.24
N MET A 90 -5.41 -15.71 -2.52
CA MET A 90 -6.44 -16.05 -3.50
C MET A 90 -6.51 -17.56 -3.76
N ILE A 91 -5.36 -18.23 -3.90
CA ILE A 91 -5.28 -19.68 -4.16
C ILE A 91 -5.76 -20.48 -2.94
N ILE A 92 -5.39 -20.05 -1.73
CA ILE A 92 -5.80 -20.71 -0.47
C ILE A 92 -7.28 -20.47 -0.18
N GLY A 93 -7.89 -19.45 -0.80
CA GLY A 93 -9.29 -19.09 -0.56
C GLY A 93 -9.50 -18.54 0.84
N ILE A 94 -8.58 -17.70 1.31
CA ILE A 94 -8.73 -17.00 2.59
C ILE A 94 -10.00 -16.14 2.52
N LYS A 95 -10.91 -16.41 3.46
CA LYS A 95 -12.19 -15.71 3.61
C LYS A 95 -12.12 -14.59 4.63
#